data_AF-A0A538J9F5-F1
#
_entry.id   AF-A0A538J9F5-F1
#
_cell.length_a   1.000
_cell.length_b   1.000
_cell.length_c   1.000
_cell.angle_alpha   90.00
_cell.angle_beta   90.00
_cell.angle_gamma   90.00
#
_symmetry.space_group_name_H-M   'P 1'
#
loop_
_entity.id
_entity.type
_entity.pdbx_description
1 polymer ?
#
loop_
_entity_poly.entity_id
_entity_poly.type
_entity_poly.pdbx_seq_one_letter_code
_entity_poly.pdbx_strand_id
1 'polypeptide(L)'
;MKHVMRSLLVVAATVAAALASTAAPSNAGVTPDQLAQAGWTCVRPLADATRQICAPPGLGLPPLPGTPGFADRGPSYELLVFEFATGKFIGVQHLLRPDIYLRGTPPCPQQPNGAYIYIPRNDTWSCFRAK
;
A
#
# COMPACT_ATOMS: atom_id res chain seq x y z
N MET A 1 16.92 18.77 65.85
CA MET A 1 17.70 17.82 65.03
C MET A 1 16.96 17.64 63.70
N LYS A 2 17.12 18.58 62.76
CA LYS A 2 17.73 18.38 61.43
C LYS A 2 17.65 16.95 60.87
N HIS A 3 16.61 16.66 60.09
CA HIS A 3 16.74 15.82 58.91
C HIS A 3 16.07 16.52 57.73
N VAL A 4 16.94 17.15 56.93
CA VAL A 4 16.68 17.51 55.53
C VAL A 4 16.70 16.20 54.76
N MET A 5 15.61 15.86 54.05
CA MET A 5 15.69 14.94 52.93
C MET A 5 14.81 15.47 51.79
N ARG A 6 15.51 16.12 50.87
CA ARG A 6 15.10 16.41 49.50
C ARG A 6 14.78 15.09 48.77
N SER A 7 14.01 15.22 47.68
CA SER A 7 13.88 14.27 46.56
C SER A 7 12.71 13.28 46.71
N LEU A 8 11.83 13.02 45.73
CA LEU A 8 11.81 13.30 44.30
C LEU A 8 10.37 13.63 43.84
N LEU A 9 10.24 14.65 42.99
CA LEU A 9 9.12 14.81 42.07
C LEU A 9 9.15 13.64 41.08
N VAL A 10 8.17 12.73 41.17
CA VAL A 10 7.90 11.75 40.11
C VAL A 10 6.70 12.29 39.32
N VAL A 11 6.98 13.08 38.30
CA VAL A 11 5.99 13.42 37.27
C VAL A 11 5.86 12.19 36.37
N ALA A 12 4.84 11.38 36.62
CA ALA A 12 4.46 10.29 35.72
C ALA A 12 3.78 10.89 34.48
N ALA A 13 4.57 11.25 33.47
CA ALA A 13 4.05 11.58 32.16
C ALA A 13 3.67 10.26 31.44
N THR A 14 2.42 9.83 31.56
CA THR A 14 1.88 8.77 30.73
C THR A 14 1.70 9.30 29.31
N VAL A 15 2.69 9.09 28.45
CA VAL A 15 2.54 9.25 27.01
C VAL A 15 1.69 8.08 26.53
N ALA A 16 0.37 8.29 26.46
CA ALA A 16 -0.51 7.39 25.72
C ALA A 16 -0.13 7.51 24.24
N ALA A 17 0.64 6.53 23.76
CA ALA A 17 0.89 6.36 22.33
C ALA A 17 -0.47 6.11 21.66
N ALA A 18 -1.04 7.14 21.05
CA ALA A 18 -2.14 7.00 20.12
C ALA A 18 -1.59 6.18 18.95
N LEU A 19 -1.87 4.88 18.95
CA LEU A 19 -1.80 4.05 17.74
C LEU A 19 -2.80 4.68 16.77
N ALA A 20 -2.31 5.59 15.93
CA ALA A 20 -3.01 6.01 14.75
C ALA A 20 -3.09 4.77 13.85
N SER A 21 -4.12 3.97 14.05
CA SER A 21 -4.58 3.01 13.06
C SER A 21 -4.78 3.81 11.79
N THR A 22 -3.83 3.75 10.86
CA THR A 22 -4.03 4.18 9.49
C THR A 22 -5.04 3.22 8.88
N ALA A 23 -6.31 3.39 9.26
CA ALA A 23 -7.41 2.81 8.53
C ALA A 23 -7.23 3.31 7.09
N ALA A 24 -6.96 2.38 6.18
CA ALA A 24 -6.98 2.71 4.76
C ALA A 24 -8.31 3.42 4.50
N PRO A 25 -8.31 4.56 3.77
CA PRO A 25 -9.55 5.27 3.51
C PRO A 25 -10.58 4.27 2.97
N SER A 26 -11.77 4.29 3.57
CA SER A 26 -12.89 3.47 3.15
C SER A 26 -13.37 4.00 1.80
N ASN A 27 -12.75 3.50 0.72
CA ASN A 27 -13.04 3.86 -0.68
C ASN A 27 -14.40 3.33 -1.17
N ALA A 28 -15.36 3.12 -0.27
CA ALA A 28 -16.73 2.76 -0.61
C ALA A 28 -17.44 4.00 -1.21
N GLY A 29 -17.13 4.32 -2.47
CA GLY A 29 -17.79 5.42 -3.17
C GLY A 29 -17.04 5.99 -4.38
N VAL A 30 -15.73 5.75 -4.50
CA VAL A 30 -14.96 6.22 -5.67
C VAL A 30 -15.03 5.22 -6.82
N THR A 31 -15.30 5.69 -8.03
CA THR A 31 -15.22 4.89 -9.25
C THR A 31 -13.90 5.15 -9.98
N PRO A 32 -13.47 4.23 -10.88
CA PRO A 32 -12.30 4.49 -11.70
C PRO A 32 -12.41 5.76 -12.55
N ASP A 33 -13.59 6.10 -13.05
CA ASP A 33 -13.80 7.31 -13.86
C ASP A 33 -13.60 8.58 -13.03
N GLN A 34 -14.09 8.60 -11.79
CA GLN A 34 -13.85 9.71 -10.87
C GLN A 34 -12.37 9.87 -10.54
N LEU A 35 -11.65 8.75 -10.37
CA LEU A 35 -10.21 8.78 -10.14
C LEU A 35 -9.45 9.29 -11.37
N ALA A 36 -9.82 8.83 -12.58
CA ALA A 36 -9.23 9.30 -13.82
C ALA A 36 -9.45 10.82 -14.02
N GLN A 37 -10.65 11.33 -13.72
CA GLN A 37 -10.95 12.76 -13.70
C GLN A 37 -10.11 13.53 -12.67
N ALA A 38 -9.75 12.89 -11.55
CA ALA A 38 -8.85 13.42 -10.53
C ALA A 38 -7.36 13.22 -10.85
N GLY A 39 -7.01 12.80 -12.08
CA GLY A 39 -5.63 12.66 -12.54
C GLY A 39 -4.95 11.33 -12.17
N TRP A 40 -5.71 10.33 -11.73
CA TRP A 40 -5.18 8.97 -11.53
C TRP A 40 -5.00 8.25 -12.87
N THR A 41 -4.02 7.36 -12.92
CA THR A 41 -3.83 6.48 -14.07
C THR A 41 -4.57 5.18 -13.83
N CYS A 42 -5.69 4.98 -14.53
CA CYS A 42 -6.45 3.74 -14.48
C CYS A 42 -6.23 2.89 -15.74
N VAL A 43 -5.88 1.62 -15.57
CA VAL A 43 -5.63 0.68 -16.69
C VAL A 43 -6.30 -0.66 -16.42
N ARG A 44 -6.73 -1.33 -17.50
CA ARG A 44 -7.13 -2.74 -17.48
C ARG A 44 -5.91 -3.61 -17.77
N PRO A 45 -5.38 -4.38 -16.80
CA PRO A 45 -4.24 -5.25 -17.06
C PRO A 45 -4.58 -6.34 -18.08
N LEU A 46 -3.70 -6.59 -19.04
CA LEU A 46 -3.91 -7.67 -20.02
C LEU A 46 -3.88 -9.06 -19.36
N ALA A 47 -3.08 -9.23 -18.30
CA ALA A 47 -2.96 -10.50 -17.58
C ALA A 47 -4.20 -10.85 -16.75
N ASP A 48 -5.02 -9.85 -16.40
CA ASP A 48 -6.31 -10.04 -15.73
C ASP A 48 -7.28 -8.94 -16.18
N ALA A 49 -7.95 -9.20 -17.31
CA ALA A 49 -8.89 -8.27 -17.91
C ALA A 49 -10.20 -8.12 -17.10
N THR A 50 -10.41 -8.93 -16.05
CA THR A 50 -11.57 -8.82 -15.17
C THR A 50 -11.43 -7.66 -14.18
N ARG A 51 -10.22 -7.10 -14.05
CA ARG A 51 -9.90 -6.03 -13.11
C ARG A 51 -9.52 -4.73 -13.81
N GLN A 52 -9.79 -3.61 -13.15
CA GLN A 52 -9.18 -2.32 -13.42
C GLN A 52 -8.29 -1.94 -12.24
N ILE A 53 -7.08 -1.48 -12.50
CA ILE A 53 -6.19 -0.93 -11.48
C ILE A 53 -6.05 0.57 -11.68
N CYS A 54 -6.07 1.33 -10.60
CA CYS A 54 -5.86 2.77 -10.60
C CYS A 54 -4.67 3.12 -9.70
N ALA A 55 -3.71 3.85 -10.26
CA ALA A 55 -2.54 4.34 -9.57
C ALA A 55 -2.67 5.84 -9.26
N PRO A 56 -2.22 6.30 -8.08
CA PRO A 56 -2.29 7.71 -7.71
C PRO A 56 -1.39 8.57 -8.62
N PRO A 57 -1.71 9.86 -8.78
CA PRO A 57 -0.80 10.80 -9.42
C PRO A 57 0.53 10.89 -8.65
N GLY A 58 1.59 11.32 -9.35
CA GLY A 58 2.94 11.40 -8.80
C GLY A 58 3.69 10.08 -8.94
N LEU A 59 3.36 9.07 -8.13
CA LEU A 59 4.06 7.77 -8.19
C LEU A 59 3.65 6.94 -9.41
N GLY A 60 2.35 6.92 -9.74
CA GLY A 60 1.83 6.21 -10.90
C GLY A 60 1.98 4.69 -10.84
N LEU A 61 1.87 4.06 -12.01
CA LEU A 61 2.07 2.62 -12.18
C LEU A 61 3.57 2.28 -12.07
N PRO A 62 3.92 1.08 -11.57
CA PRO A 62 5.31 0.63 -11.62
C PRO A 62 5.79 0.56 -13.08
N PRO A 63 6.96 1.16 -13.39
CA PRO A 63 7.54 1.11 -14.73
C PRO A 63 7.91 -0.33 -15.11
N LEU A 64 8.04 -0.57 -16.42
CA LEU A 64 8.43 -1.89 -16.93
C LEU A 64 9.96 -2.02 -16.97
N PRO A 65 10.52 -3.23 -16.82
CA PRO A 65 11.94 -3.45 -17.05
C PRO A 65 12.36 -2.92 -18.43
N GLY A 66 13.47 -2.16 -18.47
CA GLY A 66 14.00 -1.57 -19.69
C GLY A 66 13.37 -0.24 -20.12
N THR A 67 12.36 0.29 -19.40
CA THR A 67 11.82 1.63 -19.66
C THR A 67 12.50 2.70 -18.79
N PRO A 68 12.51 3.98 -19.22
CA PRO A 68 12.94 5.09 -18.36
C PRO A 68 12.25 5.06 -16.99
N GLY A 69 12.99 5.38 -15.93
CA GLY A 69 12.49 5.38 -14.55
C GLY A 69 12.43 4.00 -13.88
N PHE A 70 12.72 2.89 -14.57
CA PHE A 70 12.72 1.56 -13.94
C PHE A 70 13.81 1.39 -12.88
N ALA A 71 15.01 1.92 -13.13
CA ALA A 71 16.12 1.88 -12.18
C ALA A 71 15.78 2.66 -10.89
N ASP A 72 15.16 3.83 -11.04
CA ASP A 72 14.82 4.75 -9.95
C ASP A 72 13.39 4.55 -9.42
N ARG A 73 12.75 3.43 -9.79
CA ARG A 73 11.35 3.16 -9.47
C ARG A 73 11.12 3.13 -7.96
N GLY A 74 9.94 3.56 -7.53
CA GLY A 74 9.55 3.57 -6.12
C GLY A 74 9.71 2.21 -5.42
N PRO A 75 9.96 2.20 -4.10
CA PRO A 75 10.16 0.97 -3.33
C PRO A 75 8.88 0.15 -3.14
N SER A 76 7.73 0.82 -3.15
CA SER A 76 6.40 0.26 -2.93
C SER A 76 5.37 1.01 -3.76
N TYR A 77 4.27 0.34 -4.14
CA TYR A 77 3.12 0.92 -4.82
C TYR A 77 1.83 0.44 -4.16
N GLU A 78 0.87 1.35 -4.04
CA GLU A 78 -0.49 1.05 -3.60
C GLU A 78 -1.44 1.36 -4.74
N LEU A 79 -2.04 0.31 -5.31
CA LEU A 79 -2.93 0.40 -6.46
C LEU A 79 -4.35 0.06 -6.02
N LEU A 80 -5.31 0.92 -6.32
CA LEU A 80 -6.73 0.62 -6.10
C LEU A 80 -7.19 -0.36 -7.17
N VAL A 81 -7.90 -1.41 -6.78
CA VAL A 81 -8.37 -2.46 -7.69
C VAL A 81 -9.88 -2.47 -7.70
N PHE A 82 -10.43 -2.47 -8.91
CA PHE A 82 -11.86 -2.48 -9.19
C PHE A 82 -12.20 -3.69 -10.05
N GLU A 83 -13.41 -4.22 -9.90
CA GLU A 83 -13.99 -5.11 -10.89
C GLU A 83 -14.28 -4.31 -12.16
N PHE A 84 -13.75 -4.75 -13.30
CA PHE A 84 -13.84 -3.99 -14.54
C PHE A 84 -15.29 -3.86 -15.04
N ALA A 85 -16.10 -4.91 -14.87
CA ALA A 85 -17.47 -4.94 -15.38
C ALA A 85 -18.42 -3.96 -14.68
N THR A 86 -18.20 -3.71 -13.38
CA THR A 86 -19.12 -2.90 -12.56
C THR A 86 -18.50 -1.60 -12.05
N GLY A 87 -17.18 -1.46 -12.15
CA GLY A 87 -16.44 -0.37 -11.52
C GLY A 87 -16.42 -0.45 -10.00
N LYS A 88 -16.85 -1.58 -9.40
CA LYS A 88 -16.87 -1.76 -7.95
C LYS A 88 -15.47 -1.87 -7.40
N PHE A 89 -15.16 -1.11 -6.35
CA PHE A 89 -13.91 -1.27 -5.59
C PHE A 89 -13.87 -2.64 -4.90
N ILE A 90 -12.85 -3.44 -5.19
CA ILE A 90 -12.69 -4.82 -4.67
C ILE A 90 -11.48 -4.99 -3.76
N GLY A 91 -10.57 -4.01 -3.70
CA GLY A 91 -9.44 -4.05 -2.77
C GLY A 91 -8.25 -3.24 -3.23
N VAL A 92 -7.14 -3.43 -2.52
CA VAL A 92 -5.87 -2.74 -2.80
C VAL A 92 -4.80 -3.77 -3.17
N GLN A 93 -4.07 -3.51 -4.23
CA GLN A 93 -2.88 -4.25 -4.59
C GLN A 93 -1.64 -3.48 -4.13
N HIS A 94 -0.94 -4.06 -3.15
CA HIS A 94 0.33 -3.56 -2.67
C HIS A 94 1.47 -4.28 -3.41
N LEU A 95 2.34 -3.52 -4.06
CA LEU A 95 3.50 -4.03 -4.77
C LEU A 95 4.78 -3.61 -4.07
N LEU A 96 5.74 -4.51 -3.95
CA LEU A 96 7.06 -4.27 -3.37
C LEU A 96 8.16 -4.56 -4.38
N ARG A 97 9.14 -3.65 -4.48
CA ARG A 97 10.36 -3.92 -5.23
C ARG A 97 11.14 -5.09 -4.57
N PRO A 98 11.87 -5.93 -5.32
CA PRO A 98 12.49 -7.15 -4.78
C PRO A 98 13.41 -6.92 -3.58
N ASP A 99 14.26 -5.89 -3.61
CA ASP A 99 15.15 -5.51 -2.50
C ASP A 99 14.39 -5.08 -1.23
N ILE A 100 13.17 -4.57 -1.38
CA ILE A 100 12.31 -4.23 -0.24
C ILE A 100 11.68 -5.50 0.33
N TYR A 101 11.11 -6.35 -0.53
CA TYR A 101 10.52 -7.61 -0.11
C TYR A 101 11.54 -8.52 0.59
N LEU A 102 12.72 -8.70 0.02
CA LEU A 102 13.76 -9.59 0.57
C LEU A 102 14.32 -9.15 1.93
N ARG A 103 14.13 -7.88 2.33
CA ARG A 103 14.58 -7.38 3.64
C ARG A 103 13.64 -7.71 4.80
N GLY A 104 12.39 -8.08 4.55
CA GLY A 104 11.42 -8.30 5.62
C GLY A 104 10.17 -9.09 5.28
N THR A 105 10.09 -9.65 4.06
CA THR A 105 9.05 -10.56 3.54
C THR A 105 7.73 -10.50 4.30
N PRO A 106 6.99 -9.37 4.22
CA PRO A 106 5.79 -9.20 5.02
C PRO A 106 4.74 -10.24 4.62
N PRO A 107 3.91 -10.70 5.57
CA PRO A 107 2.83 -11.62 5.23
C PRO A 107 1.77 -10.95 4.36
N CYS A 108 1.13 -11.74 3.50
CA CYS A 108 -0.06 -11.38 2.74
C CYS A 108 -1.17 -12.41 3.02
N PRO A 109 -1.82 -12.35 4.20
CA PRO A 109 -2.72 -13.41 4.65
C PRO A 109 -3.95 -13.62 3.75
N GLN A 110 -4.32 -12.62 2.94
CA GLN A 110 -5.42 -12.75 1.96
C GLN A 110 -5.04 -13.56 0.71
N GLN A 111 -3.75 -13.87 0.49
CA GLN A 111 -3.32 -14.75 -0.59
C GLN A 111 -3.29 -16.22 -0.14
N PRO A 112 -3.49 -17.19 -1.07
CA PRO A 112 -3.66 -18.60 -0.71
C PRO A 112 -2.55 -19.22 0.16
N ASN A 113 -1.31 -18.74 0.02
CA ASN A 113 -0.15 -19.21 0.77
C ASN A 113 0.32 -18.22 1.85
N GLY A 114 -0.44 -17.14 2.08
CA GLY A 114 -0.06 -16.09 3.03
C GLY A 114 1.17 -15.26 2.63
N ALA A 115 1.71 -15.44 1.42
CA ALA A 115 2.92 -14.78 0.93
C ALA A 115 2.59 -13.93 -0.29
N TYR A 116 3.45 -12.95 -0.60
CA TYR A 116 3.32 -12.17 -1.82
C TYR A 116 3.60 -13.06 -3.04
N ILE A 117 2.96 -12.74 -4.17
CA ILE A 117 3.20 -13.40 -5.47
C ILE A 117 4.10 -12.51 -6.33
N TYR A 118 5.18 -13.07 -6.86
CA TYR A 118 6.07 -12.35 -7.77
C TYR A 118 5.38 -12.10 -9.12
N ILE A 119 5.45 -10.85 -9.61
CA ILE A 119 4.96 -10.41 -10.92
C ILE A 119 6.17 -10.10 -11.81
N PRO A 120 6.53 -11.00 -12.76
CA PRO A 120 7.70 -10.80 -13.63
C PRO A 120 7.58 -9.57 -14.53
N ARG A 121 6.36 -9.19 -14.92
CA ARG A 121 6.10 -8.08 -15.86
C ARG A 121 6.71 -6.76 -15.42
N ASN A 122 6.67 -6.45 -14.12
CA ASN A 122 7.13 -5.18 -13.55
C ASN A 122 8.19 -5.38 -12.46
N ASP A 123 8.70 -6.60 -12.29
CA ASP A 123 9.70 -6.96 -11.29
C ASP A 123 9.29 -6.47 -9.89
N THR A 124 8.13 -6.94 -9.43
CA THR A 124 7.57 -6.63 -8.10
C THR A 124 6.96 -7.86 -7.43
N TRP A 125 6.91 -7.86 -6.11
CA TRP A 125 6.14 -8.79 -5.30
C TRP A 125 4.77 -8.18 -4.98
N SER A 126 3.70 -8.94 -5.18
CA SER A 126 2.32 -8.43 -5.09
C SER A 126 1.52 -9.09 -3.99
N CYS A 127 0.88 -8.26 -3.17
CA CYS A 127 -0.14 -8.67 -2.22
C CYS A 127 -1.47 -8.00 -2.56
N PHE A 128 -2.49 -8.80 -2.87
CA PHE A 128 -3.85 -8.31 -3.03
C PHE A 128 -4.60 -8.39 -1.71
N ARG A 129 -5.05 -7.25 -1.20
CA ARG A 129 -5.82 -7.10 0.03
C ARG A 129 -7.27 -6.80 -0.35
N ALA A 130 -8.12 -7.82 -0.30
CA ALA A 130 -9.54 -7.68 -0.58
C ALA A 130 -10.21 -6.72 0.42
N LYS A 131 -11.22 -5.99 -0.06
CA LYS A 131 -12.09 -5.14 0.76
C LYS A 131 -13.10 -5.96 1.56
#